data_AF-A0A962TEJ5-F1
#
_entry.id   AF-A0A962TEJ5-F1
#
_cell.length_a   1.000
_cell.length_b   1.000
_cell.length_c   1.000
_cell.angle_alpha   90.00
_cell.angle_beta   90.00
_cell.angle_gamma   90.00
#
_symmetry.space_group_name_H-M   'P 1'
#
loop_
_entity.id
_entity.type
_entity.pdbx_description
1 polymer ?
#
loop_
_entity_poly.entity_id
_entity_poly.type
_entity_poly.pdbx_seq_one_letter_code
_entity_poly.pdbx_strand_id
1 'polypeptide(L)' 'MRDLNHQLKQLCRHNRDGSYVTQRQRERQLTRIANQLHALGYRGMQVRSLKPKHVESLVRHWQGESLSVGTIKNRMA' A
#
# COMPACT_ATOMS: atom_id res chain seq x y z
N MET A 1 -2.25 -2.42 -14.68
CA MET A 1 -1.45 -2.11 -13.46
C MET A 1 -1.02 -0.65 -13.59
N ARG A 2 -1.08 0.16 -12.52
CA ARG A 2 -0.80 1.62 -12.58
C ARG A 2 0.66 1.90 -12.16
N ASP A 3 1.15 3.11 -12.44
CA ASP A 3 2.54 3.50 -12.16
C ASP A 3 2.94 3.26 -10.71
N LEU A 4 2.13 3.70 -9.74
CA LEU A 4 2.40 3.43 -8.33
C LEU A 4 2.51 1.93 -8.02
N ASN A 5 1.61 1.10 -8.54
CA ASN A 5 1.69 -0.36 -8.34
C ASN A 5 2.99 -0.93 -8.92
N HIS A 6 3.37 -0.50 -10.12
CA HIS A 6 4.58 -0.97 -10.79
C HIS A 6 5.84 -0.56 -10.02
N GLN A 7 5.93 0.70 -9.60
CA GLN A 7 7.07 1.21 -8.85
C GLN A 7 7.20 0.56 -7.47
N LEU A 8 6.10 0.34 -6.74
CA LEU A 8 6.13 -0.37 -5.46
C LEU A 8 6.58 -1.82 -5.63
N LYS A 9 6.09 -2.50 -6.67
CA LYS A 9 6.53 -3.86 -7.00
C LYS A 9 8.03 -3.92 -7.34
N GLN A 10 8.52 -2.94 -8.09
CA GLN A 10 9.94 -2.84 -8.42
C GLN A 10 10.80 -2.62 -7.16
N LEU A 11 10.35 -1.79 -6.21
CA LEU A 11 11.03 -1.61 -4.93
C LEU A 11 11.11 -2.91 -4.13
N CYS A 12 10.03 -3.70 -4.04
CA CYS A 12 10.09 -5.01 -3.38
C CYS A 12 11.05 -5.99 -4.06
N ARG A 13 11.19 -5.93 -5.38
CA ARG A 13 12.10 -6.80 -6.12
C ARG A 13 13.57 -6.44 -5.93
N HIS A 14 13.86 -5.14 -5.74
CA HIS A 14 15.20 -4.65 -5.42
C HIS A 14 15.55 -4.86 -3.94
N ASN A 15 14.58 -4.74 -3.03
CA ASN A 15 14.78 -4.98 -1.60
C ASN A 15 14.16 -6.31 -1.14
N ARG A 16 14.92 -7.39 -1.29
CA ARG A 16 14.49 -8.78 -1.05
C ARG A 16 14.65 -9.22 0.41
N ASP A 17 14.17 -8.41 1.33
CA ASP A 17 14.24 -8.73 2.76
C ASP A 17 13.20 -9.79 3.16
N GLY A 18 13.67 -10.83 3.86
CA GLY A 18 12.84 -11.90 4.43
C GLY A 18 12.61 -13.08 3.49
N SER A 19 11.80 -14.05 3.94
CA SER A 19 11.45 -15.24 3.15
C SER A 19 10.67 -14.88 1.87
N TYR A 20 10.66 -15.77 0.88
CA TYR A 20 9.84 -15.60 -0.33
C TYR A 20 8.35 -15.34 -0.03
N VAL A 21 7.82 -15.97 1.03
CA VAL A 21 6.43 -15.76 1.46
C VAL A 21 6.24 -14.34 1.99
N THR A 22 7.16 -13.88 2.85
CA THR A 22 7.16 -12.52 3.41
C THR A 22 7.28 -11.46 2.30
N GLN A 23 8.20 -11.66 1.35
CA GLN A 23 8.36 -10.78 0.19
C GLN A 23 7.07 -10.69 -0.64
N ARG A 24 6.43 -11.84 -0.91
CA ARG A 24 5.16 -11.90 -1.66
C ARG A 24 4.02 -11.22 -0.93
N GLN A 25 3.93 -11.36 0.39
CA GLN A 25 2.93 -10.67 1.20
C GLN A 25 3.11 -9.15 1.13
N ARG A 26 4.35 -8.65 1.25
CA ARG A 26 4.67 -7.22 1.11
C ARG A 26 4.26 -6.67 -0.26
N GLU A 27 4.61 -7.36 -1.35
CA GLU A 27 4.22 -6.93 -2.71
C GLU A 27 2.69 -6.83 -2.86
N ARG A 28 1.96 -7.84 -2.37
CA ARG A 28 0.49 -7.86 -2.41
C ARG A 28 -0.11 -6.72 -1.61
N GLN A 29 0.42 -6.44 -0.43
CA GLN A 29 -0.07 -5.39 0.45
C GLN A 29 0.14 -4.00 -0.14
N LEU A 30 1.34 -3.72 -0.66
CA LEU A 30 1.62 -2.47 -1.35
C LEU A 30 0.79 -2.30 -2.63
N THR A 31 0.57 -3.39 -3.37
CA THR A 31 -0.33 -3.39 -4.54
C THR A 31 -1.77 -3.03 -4.13
N ARG A 32 -2.27 -3.59 -3.01
CA ARG A 32 -3.59 -3.26 -2.47
C ARG A 32 -3.68 -1.78 -2.08
N ILE A 33 -2.68 -1.26 -1.38
CA ILE A 33 -2.61 0.16 -0.97
C ILE A 33 -2.67 1.07 -2.20
N ALA A 34 -1.88 0.79 -3.25
CA ALA A 34 -1.91 1.59 -4.47
C ALA A 34 -3.29 1.57 -5.17
N ASN A 35 -3.97 0.43 -5.15
CA ASN A 35 -5.33 0.33 -5.69
C ASN A 35 -6.35 1.11 -4.87
N GLN A 36 -6.25 1.06 -3.53
CA GLN A 36 -7.13 1.81 -2.64
C GLN A 36 -6.93 3.32 -2.78
N LEU A 37 -5.69 3.80 -2.87
CA LEU A 37 -5.40 5.21 -3.14
C LEU A 37 -6.05 5.68 -4.44
N HIS A 38 -5.99 4.86 -5.48
CA HIS A 38 -6.66 5.17 -6.74
C HIS A 38 -8.18 5.21 -6.61
N ALA A 39 -8.78 4.26 -5.88
CA ALA A 39 -10.21 4.23 -5.62
C ALA A 39 -10.68 5.46 -4.81
N LEU A 40 -9.83 5.96 -3.90
CA LEU A 40 -10.03 7.19 -3.13
C LEU A 40 -9.80 8.48 -3.97
N GLY A 41 -9.52 8.36 -5.26
CA GLY A 41 -9.40 9.49 -6.18
C GLY A 41 -7.98 10.01 -6.38
N TYR A 42 -6.96 9.43 -5.74
CA TYR A 42 -5.57 9.80 -6.00
C TYR A 42 -5.08 9.20 -7.33
N ARG A 43 -5.07 10.02 -8.38
CA ARG A 43 -4.66 9.64 -9.75
C ARG A 43 -3.21 10.04 -10.04
N GLY A 44 -2.59 9.38 -11.02
CA GLY A 44 -1.23 9.72 -11.49
C GLY A 44 -0.14 9.59 -10.42
N MET A 45 -0.34 8.77 -9.39
CA MET A 45 0.60 8.67 -8.29
C MET A 45 1.88 7.93 -8.67
N GLN A 46 2.97 8.38 -8.05
CA GLN A 46 4.28 7.75 -8.06
C GLN A 46 4.78 7.56 -6.62
N VAL A 47 5.77 6.70 -6.38
CA VAL A 47 6.32 6.47 -5.03
C VAL A 47 6.77 7.77 -4.37
N ARG A 48 7.46 8.64 -5.13
CA ARG A 48 7.95 9.95 -4.64
C ARG A 48 6.82 10.92 -4.28
N SER A 49 5.60 10.68 -4.77
CA SER A 49 4.43 11.52 -4.47
C SER A 49 3.69 11.09 -3.21
N LEU A 50 4.05 9.95 -2.59
CA LEU A 50 3.46 9.51 -1.33
C LEU A 50 3.76 10.54 -0.23
N LYS A 51 2.74 10.84 0.57
CA LYS A 51 2.74 11.89 1.61
C LYS A 51 1.87 11.40 2.77
N PRO A 52 2.07 11.93 4.00
CA PRO A 52 1.28 11.54 5.16
C PRO A 52 -0.24 11.57 4.93
N LYS A 53 -0.75 12.58 4.20
CA LYS A 53 -2.18 12.67 3.81
C LYS A 53 -2.73 11.43 3.09
N HIS A 54 -1.91 10.70 2.33
CA HIS A 54 -2.34 9.49 1.64
C HIS A 54 -2.51 8.33 2.61
N VAL A 55 -1.64 8.24 3.62
CA VAL A 55 -1.75 7.26 4.71
C VAL A 55 -2.97 7.59 5.57
N GLU A 56 -3.18 8.85 5.94
CA GLU A 56 -4.36 9.29 6.69
C GLU A 56 -5.67 8.94 5.97
N SER A 57 -5.76 9.19 4.65
CA SER A 57 -6.93 8.81 3.85
C SER A 57 -7.16 7.30 3.82
N LEU A 58 -6.10 6.49 3.75
CA LEU A 58 -6.21 5.03 3.83
C LEU A 58 -6.71 4.58 5.20
N VAL A 59 -6.16 5.14 6.28
CA VAL A 59 -6.58 4.81 7.65
C VAL A 59 -8.05 5.17 7.85
N ARG A 60 -8.49 6.37 7.44
CA ARG A 60 -9.90 6.78 7.49
C ARG A 60 -10.80 5.84 6.69
N HIS A 61 -10.38 5.46 5.49
CA HIS A 61 -11.10 4.50 4.66
C HIS A 61 -11.25 3.14 5.36
N TRP A 62 -10.17 2.61 5.94
CA TRP A 62 -10.20 1.32 6.65
C TRP A 62 -11.00 1.35 7.95
N GLN A 63 -11.00 2.47 8.66
CA GLN A 63 -11.87 2.70 9.82
C GLN A 63 -13.34 2.73 9.39
N GLY A 64 -13.67 3.36 8.27
CA GLY A 64 -15.01 3.32 7.68
C GLY A 64 -15.45 1.93 7.20
N GLU A 65 -14.50 1.05 6.84
CA GLU A 65 -14.74 -0.37 6.56
C GLU A 65 -14.90 -1.22 7.83
N SER A 66 -14.90 -0.62 9.03
CA SER A 66 -14.99 -1.31 10.32
C SER A 66 -13.93 -2.40 10.54
N LEU A 67 -12.74 -2.21 9.97
CA LEU A 67 -11.63 -3.15 10.16
C LEU A 67 -11.09 -3.08 11.58
N SER A 68 -10.69 -4.23 12.13
CA SER A 68 -10.09 -4.28 13.46
C SER A 68 -8.80 -3.45 13.52
N VAL A 69 -8.54 -2.85 14.69
CA VAL A 69 -7.31 -2.07 14.93
C VAL A 69 -6.06 -2.90 14.62
N GLY A 70 -6.06 -4.20 14.95
CA GLY A 70 -4.96 -5.11 14.61
C GLY A 70 -4.76 -5.26 13.10
N THR A 71 -5.85 -5.32 12.33
CA THR A 71 -5.77 -5.38 10.85
C THR A 71 -5.23 -4.08 10.26
N ILE A 72 -5.65 -2.92 10.79
CA ILE A 72 -5.14 -1.61 10.37
C ILE A 72 -3.64 -1.51 10.67
N LYS A 73 -3.21 -1.91 11.88
CA LYS A 73 -1.77 -1.97 12.24
C LYS A 73 -0.99 -2.86 11.28
N ASN A 74 -1.49 -4.06 10.98
CA ASN A 74 -0.85 -4.97 10.03
C ASN A 74 -0.78 -4.41 8.60
N ARG A 75 -1.62 -3.43 8.23
CA ARG A 75 -1.55 -2.72 6.94
C ARG A 75 -0.55 -1.59 6.89
N MET A 76 -0.11 -1.09 8.03
CA MET A 76 0.88 -0.01 8.16
C MET A 76 2.30 -0.51 8.40
N ALA A 77 2.46 -1.81 8.67
CA ALA A 77 3.73 -2.47 8.97
C ALA A 77 4.59 -2.77 7.72
#